data_AF-A0A919CU87-F1
#
_entry.id   AF-A0A919CU87-F1
#
_cell.length_a   1.000
_cell.length_b   1.000
_cell.length_c   1.000
_cell.angle_alpha   90.00
_cell.angle_beta   90.00
_cell.angle_gamma   90.00
#
_symmetry.space_group_name_H-M   'P 1'
#
loop_
_entity.id
_entity.type
_entity.pdbx_description
1 polymer ?
#
loop_
_entity_poly.entity_id
_entity_poly.type
_entity_poly.pdbx_seq_one_letter_code
_entity_poly.pdbx_strand_id
1 'polypeptide(L)' 'MAGLYPDNRRARPTGRMILYHLGELTLRIGTITDPPMVQITRGVQLHVLELLGIDVTRTHRPRT' A
#
# COMPACT_ATOMS: atom_id res chain seq x y z
N MET A 1 -14.91 -7.16 -6.14
CA MET A 1 -14.05 -6.48 -5.15
C MET A 1 -13.53 -7.52 -4.17
N ALA A 2 -12.24 -7.80 -4.22
CA ALA A 2 -11.54 -8.51 -3.14
C ALA A 2 -11.57 -7.63 -1.87
N GLY A 3 -11.73 -8.25 -0.71
CA GLY A 3 -11.74 -7.55 0.56
C GLY A 3 -10.34 -7.04 0.94
N LEU A 4 -10.28 -5.92 1.65
CA LEU A 4 -9.03 -5.36 2.18
C LEU A 4 -8.39 -6.19 3.30
N TYR A 5 -9.08 -7.22 3.77
CA TYR A 5 -8.58 -8.12 4.80
C TYR A 5 -7.91 -9.35 4.19
N PRO A 6 -6.93 -9.96 4.87
CA PRO A 6 -6.34 -11.24 4.48
C PRO A 6 -7.41 -12.33 4.22
N ASP A 7 -8.49 -12.30 4.99
CA ASP A 7 -9.66 -13.18 4.88
C ASP A 7 -10.57 -12.86 3.66
N ASN A 8 -10.17 -11.93 2.80
CA ASN A 8 -10.92 -11.47 1.63
C ASN A 8 -12.35 -10.95 1.97
N ARG A 9 -12.56 -10.53 3.23
CA ARG A 9 -13.85 -10.03 3.71
C ARG A 9 -14.28 -8.80 2.93
N ARG A 10 -15.45 -8.87 2.30
CA ARG A 10 -16.08 -7.76 1.58
C ARG A 10 -16.66 -6.73 2.56
N ALA A 11 -15.79 -6.06 3.29
CA ALA A 11 -16.13 -4.94 4.15
C ALA A 11 -15.56 -3.66 3.55
N ARG A 12 -16.37 -2.58 3.55
CA ARG A 12 -15.86 -1.26 3.18
C ARG A 12 -14.82 -0.84 4.22
N PRO A 13 -13.62 -0.44 3.83
CA PRO A 13 -12.63 0.07 4.77
C PRO A 13 -13.14 1.34 5.43
N THR A 14 -12.87 1.47 6.72
CA THR A 14 -13.16 2.70 7.46
C THR A 14 -12.05 3.71 7.24
N GLY A 15 -12.36 5.00 7.40
CA GLY A 15 -11.35 6.06 7.33
C GLY A 15 -10.19 5.84 8.31
N ARG A 16 -10.49 5.37 9.52
CA ARG A 16 -9.46 5.02 10.53
C ARG A 16 -8.50 3.94 10.03
N MET A 17 -9.02 2.89 9.38
CA MET A 17 -8.20 1.79 8.86
C MET A 17 -7.31 2.23 7.70
N ILE A 18 -7.86 3.07 6.81
CA ILE A 18 -7.09 3.67 5.70
C ILE A 18 -5.95 4.50 6.27
N LEU A 19 -6.23 5.45 7.17
CA LEU A 19 -5.21 6.34 7.75
C LEU A 19 -4.15 5.59 8.55
N TYR A 20 -4.54 4.55 9.30
CA TYR A 20 -3.61 3.71 10.03
C TYR A 20 -2.57 3.06 9.10
N HIS A 21 -3.02 2.45 7.99
CA HIS A 21 -2.11 1.78 7.06
C HIS A 21 -1.30 2.75 6.19
N LEU A 22 -1.87 3.91 5.83
CA LEU A 22 -1.15 4.97 5.13
C LEU A 22 -0.06 5.59 6.03
N GLY A 23 -0.33 5.76 7.33
CA GLY A 23 0.65 6.28 8.28
C GLY A 23 1.85 5.36 8.52
N GLU A 24 1.72 4.06 8.24
CA GLU A 24 2.81 3.09 8.28
C GLU A 24 3.62 3.01 6.96
N LEU A 25 3.24 3.76 5.92
CA LEU A 25 3.98 3.74 4.66
C LEU A 25 5.35 4.39 4.85
N THR A 26 6.38 3.66 4.43
CA THR A 26 7.75 4.18 4.41
C THR A 26 8.14 4.49 2.98
N LEU A 27 8.76 5.65 2.77
CA LEU A 27 9.36 6.00 1.48
C LEU A 27 10.82 5.59 1.48
N ARG A 28 11.21 4.82 0.47
CA ARG A 28 12.62 4.63 0.12
C ARG A 28 13.00 5.71 -0.87
N ILE A 29 13.78 6.68 -0.40
CA ILE A 29 14.33 7.75 -1.24
C ILE A 29 15.39 7.12 -2.14
N GLY A 30 15.24 7.32 -3.46
CA GLY A 30 16.21 6.88 -4.46
C GLY A 30 17.41 7.82 -4.56
N THR A 31 18.27 7.56 -5.53
CA THR A 31 19.34 8.50 -5.92
C THR A 31 18.79 9.53 -6.92
N ILE A 32 19.61 10.48 -7.38
CA ILE A 32 19.19 11.55 -8.32
C ILE A 32 18.47 11.02 -9.57
N THR A 33 18.81 9.81 -10.01
CA THR A 33 18.22 9.16 -11.20
C THR A 33 17.10 8.19 -10.89
N ASP A 34 16.90 7.83 -9.62
CA ASP A 34 15.89 6.86 -9.20
C ASP A 34 14.72 7.55 -8.49
N PRO A 35 13.48 7.39 -8.96
CA PRO A 35 12.33 7.96 -8.30
C PRO A 35 12.13 7.34 -6.91
N PRO A 36 11.59 8.11 -5.94
CA PRO A 36 11.26 7.58 -4.62
C PRO A 36 10.24 6.45 -4.75
N MET A 37 10.42 5.40 -3.95
CA MET A 37 9.55 4.22 -3.96
C MET A 37 8.82 4.08 -2.64
N VAL A 38 7.53 3.75 -2.70
CA VAL A 38 6.77 3.37 -1.51
C VAL A 38 7.11 1.94 -1.14
N GLN A 39 7.60 1.72 0.08
CA GLN A 39 7.84 0.39 0.61
C GLN A 39 6.53 -0.21 1.12
N ILE A 40 6.09 -1.29 0.47
CA ILE A 40 4.93 -2.06 0.87
C ILE A 40 5.41 -3.19 1.78
N THR A 41 5.10 -3.10 3.06
CA THR A 41 5.45 -4.13 4.06
C THR A 41 4.29 -5.08 4.33
N ARG A 42 3.06 -4.65 4.03
CA ARG A 42 1.83 -5.43 4.26
C ARG A 42 0.93 -5.42 3.04
N GLY A 43 0.33 -6.57 2.71
CA GLY A 43 -0.56 -6.70 1.55
C GLY A 43 -1.77 -5.75 1.56
N VAL A 44 -2.24 -5.38 2.76
CA VAL A 44 -3.34 -4.41 2.94
C VAL A 44 -2.98 -3.00 2.45
N GLN A 45 -1.71 -2.57 2.56
CA GLN A 45 -1.28 -1.25 2.09
C GLN A 45 -1.42 -1.14 0.57
N LEU A 46 -1.06 -2.19 -0.16
CA LEU A 46 -1.22 -2.25 -1.62
C LEU A 46 -2.70 -2.15 -2.03
N HIS A 47 -3.58 -2.87 -1.33
CA HIS A 47 -5.03 -2.80 -1.59
C HIS A 47 -5.61 -1.42 -1.24
N VAL A 48 -5.12 -0.74 -0.20
CA VAL A 48 -5.56 0.62 0.14
C VAL A 48 -5.14 1.60 -0.96
N LEU A 49 -3.92 1.49 -1.48
CA LEU A 49 -3.42 2.37 -2.54
C LEU A 49 -4.19 2.14 -3.86
N GLU A 50 -4.50 0.88 -4.20
CA GLU A 50 -5.35 0.53 -5.33
C GLU A 50 -6.76 1.12 -5.19
N LEU A 51 -7.38 1.00 -4.01
CA LEU A 51 -8.70 1.58 -3.73
C LEU A 51 -8.73 3.10 -3.93
N LEU A 52 -7.63 3.77 -3.58
CA LEU A 52 -7.49 5.22 -3.71
C LEU A 52 -7.06 5.66 -5.13
N GLY A 53 -6.83 4.71 -6.04
CA GLY A 53 -6.35 5.01 -7.40
C GLY A 53 -4.93 5.59 -7.42
N ILE A 54 -4.13 5.32 -6.39
CA ILE A 54 -2.75 5.81 -6.29
C ILE A 54 -1.86 4.83 -7.03
N ASP A 55 -1.35 5.24 -8.19
CA ASP A 55 -0.40 4.43 -8.96
C ASP A 55 0.99 4.51 -8.34
N VAL A 56 1.39 3.40 -7.72
CA VAL A 56 2.68 3.26 -7.07
C VAL A 56 3.66 2.71 -8.09
N THR A 57 4.19 3.61 -8.92
CA THR A 57 4.97 3.30 -10.14
C THR A 57 6.15 2.35 -9.96
N ARG A 58 6.64 2.06 -8.73
CA ARG A 58 7.54 0.93 -8.45
C ARG A 58 7.35 0.40 -7.03
N THR A 59 6.57 -0.68 -6.90
CA THR A 59 6.47 -1.45 -5.65
C THR A 59 7.56 -2.53 -5.62
N HIS A 60 8.58 -2.35 -4.78
CA HIS A 60 9.50 -3.45 -4.47
C HIS A 60 8.82 -4.38 -3.45
N ARG A 61 8.14 -5.41 -3.94
CA ARG A 61 7.59 -6.48 -3.10
C ARG A 61 8.76 -7.35 -2.60
N PRO A 62 8.95 -7.51 -1.28
CA PRO A 62 9.95 -8.46 -0.78
C PRO A 62 9.54 -9.87 -1.21
N ARG A 63 10.43 -10.55 -1.95
CA ARG A 63 10.32 -11.98 -2.23
C ARG A 63 10.68 -12.74 -0.95
N THR A 64 9.70 -13.43 -0.38
CA THR A 64 9.91 -14.56 0.54
C THR A 64 10.28 -15.80 -0.26
#